data_AF-A0A2T5I7K2-F1
#
_entry.id   AF-A0A2T5I7K2-F1
#
_cell.length_a   1.000
_cell.length_b   1.000
_cell.length_c   1.000
_cell.angle_alpha   90.00
_cell.angle_beta   90.00
_cell.angle_gamma   90.00
#
_symmetry.space_group_name_H-M   'P 1'
#
loop_
_entity.id
_entity.type
_entity.pdbx_description
1 polymer ?
#
loop_
_entity_poly.entity_id
_entity_poly.type
_entity_poly.pdbx_seq_one_letter_code
_entity_poly.pdbx_strand_id
1 'polypeptide(L)' 'LLFDIANFDGLYARFKENNETVGEIIEMGGARTFNFPDRDGNYYAVRETAD' A
#
# COMPACT_ATOMS: atom_id res chain seq x y z
N LEU A 1 -1.09 8.11 7.99
CA LEU A 1 -1.90 8.76 6.92
C LEU A 1 -2.32 7.68 5.92
N LEU A 2 -3.53 7.77 5.38
CA LEU A 2 -4.10 6.81 4.42
C LEU A 2 -4.26 7.49 3.06
N PHE A 3 -3.84 6.80 1.99
CA PHE A 3 -4.02 7.19 0.61
C PHE A 3 -4.91 6.21 -0.13
N ASP A 4 -5.67 6.73 -1.08
CA ASP A 4 -6.55 5.98 -1.97
C ASP A 4 -5.91 5.93 -3.36
N ILE A 5 -5.87 4.75 -4.01
CA ILE A 5 -5.24 4.56 -5.33
C ILE A 5 -6.05 3.62 -6.23
N ALA A 6 -6.14 3.95 -7.52
CA ALA A 6 -6.75 3.10 -8.54
C ALA A 6 -5.81 1.96 -8.98
N ASN A 7 -4.53 2.25 -9.25
CA ASN A 7 -3.55 1.23 -9.64
C ASN A 7 -2.89 0.56 -8.42
N PHE A 8 -3.69 -0.08 -7.57
CA PHE A 8 -3.24 -0.70 -6.33
C PHE A 8 -2.20 -1.81 -6.54
N ASP A 9 -2.53 -2.78 -7.40
CA ASP A 9 -1.66 -3.93 -7.66
C ASP A 9 -0.35 -3.50 -8.35
N GLY A 10 -0.41 -2.51 -9.26
CA GLY A 10 0.78 -1.99 -9.92
C GLY A 10 1.72 -1.27 -8.95
N LEU A 11 1.19 -0.51 -7.98
CA LEU A 11 2.01 0.10 -6.95
C LEU A 11 2.64 -0.97 -6.05
N TYR A 12 1.85 -1.94 -5.59
CA TYR A 12 2.35 -3.02 -4.73
C TYR A 12 3.46 -3.83 -5.42
N ALA A 13 3.27 -4.21 -6.68
CA ALA A 13 4.27 -4.92 -7.48
C ALA A 13 5.57 -4.11 -7.58
N ARG A 14 5.48 -2.81 -7.85
CA ARG A 14 6.66 -1.92 -7.93
C ARG A 14 7.43 -1.86 -6.61
N PHE A 15 6.76 -1.87 -5.46
CA PHE A 15 7.45 -1.95 -4.16
C PHE A 15 8.23 -3.26 -4.04
N LYS A 16 7.60 -4.40 -4.39
CA LYS A 16 8.26 -5.71 -4.34
C LYS A 16 9.45 -5.81 -5.29
N GLU A 17 9.31 -5.32 -6.53
CA GLU A 17 10.36 -5.33 -7.55
C GLU A 17 11.58 -4.50 -7.16
N ASN A 18 11.37 -3.39 -6.44
CA ASN A 18 12.44 -2.52 -5.97
C ASN A 18 13.00 -2.94 -4.60
N ASN A 19 12.60 -4.10 -4.06
CA ASN A 19 12.95 -4.55 -2.72
C ASN A 19 12.63 -3.51 -1.61
N GLU A 20 11.57 -2.72 -1.81
CA GLU A 20 11.11 -1.76 -0.81
C GLU A 20 10.40 -2.48 0.35
N THR A 21 10.41 -1.87 1.54
CA THR A 21 9.63 -2.38 2.66
C THR A 21 8.15 -2.14 2.39
N VAL A 22 7.38 -3.22 2.28
CA VAL A 22 5.93 -3.18 2.10
C VAL A 22 5.30 -4.30 2.92
N GLY A 23 4.24 -3.98 3.66
CA GLY A 23 3.47 -4.95 4.42
C GLY A 23 2.60 -5.84 3.52
N GLU A 24 2.00 -6.86 4.12
CA GLU A 24 1.08 -7.74 3.41
C GLU A 24 -0.19 -6.98 2.99
N ILE A 25 -0.81 -7.43 1.90
CA ILE A 25 -2.14 -6.95 1.53
C ILE A 25 -3.15 -7.60 2.48
N ILE A 26 -3.89 -6.77 3.19
CA ILE A 26 -4.98 -7.19 4.08
C ILE A 26 -6.31 -6.55 3.65
N GLU A 27 -7.41 -7.15 4.06
CA GLU A 27 -8.74 -6.55 3.96
C GLU A 27 -9.00 -5.65 5.17
N MET A 28 -9.19 -4.35 4.95
CA MET A 28 -9.50 -3.39 6.01
C MET A 28 -10.66 -2.48 5.59
N GLY A 29 -11.78 -2.55 6.30
CA GLY A 29 -12.96 -1.73 6.00
C GLY A 29 -13.59 -2.01 4.64
N GLY A 30 -13.47 -3.25 4.14
CA GLY A 30 -14.04 -3.69 2.87
C GLY A 30 -13.21 -3.34 1.64
N ALA A 31 -11.92 -3.04 1.82
CA ALA A 31 -11.00 -2.77 0.73
C ALA A 31 -9.60 -3.31 1.02
N ARG A 32 -8.92 -3.74 -0.05
CA ARG A 32 -7.52 -4.16 -0.02
C ARG A 32 -6.64 -2.99 0.41
N THR A 33 -5.80 -3.24 1.41
CA THR A 33 -4.92 -2.23 2.01
C THR A 33 -3.56 -2.82 2.28
N PHE A 34 -2.48 -2.08 2.03
CA PHE A 34 -1.13 -2.40 2.52
C PHE A 34 -0.51 -1.17 3.17
N ASN A 35 0.54 -1.37 3.97
CA ASN A 35 1.30 -0.28 4.57
C ASN A 35 2.76 -0.28 4.11
N PHE A 36 3.41 0.88 4.23
CA PHE A 36 4.83 1.05 3.95
C PHE A 36 5.42 2.17 4.84
N PRO A 37 6.69 2.10 5.22
CA PRO A 37 7.37 3.18 5.93
C PRO A 37 7.93 4.24 4.96
N ASP A 38 8.04 5.49 5.42
CA ASP A 38 8.95 6.47 4.82
C ASP A 38 10.40 6.25 5.29
N ARG A 39 11.31 7.15 4.89
CA ARG A 39 12.73 7.08 5.26
C ARG A 39 13.00 7.32 6.76
N ASP A 40 12.05 7.93 7.47
CA ASP A 40 12.15 8.23 8.90
C ASP A 40 11.43 7.16 9.76
N GLY A 41 10.86 6.13 9.12
CA GLY A 41 10.17 5.03 9.79
C GLY A 41 8.70 5.32 10.12
N ASN A 42 8.14 6.42 9.63
CA ASN A 42 6.70 6.68 9.78
C ASN A 42 5.90 5.81 8.81
N TYR A 43 4.83 5.18 9.30
CA TYR A 43 4.02 4.29 8.48
C TYR A 43 2.83 5.00 7.82
N TYR A 44 2.65 4.67 6.55
CA TYR A 44 1.55 5.09 5.70
C TYR A 44 0.78 3.87 5.22
N ALA A 45 -0.49 4.05 4.93
CA ALA A 45 -1.33 3.02 4.34
C ALA A 45 -1.81 3.45 2.95
N VAL A 46 -1.96 2.49 2.06
CA VAL A 46 -2.59 2.65 0.76
C VAL A 46 -3.76 1.69 0.70
N ARG A 47 -4.92 2.17 0.27
CA ARG A 47 -6.12 1.37 0.05
C ARG A 47 -6.55 1.47 -1.41
N GLU A 48 -7.04 0.36 -1.93
CA GLU A 48 -7.64 0.31 -3.25
C GLU A 48 -8.94 1.11 -3.31
N THR A 49 -9.07 1.98 -4.30
CA THR A 49 -10.36 2.57 -4.65
C THR A 49 -11.10 1.66 -5.61
N ALA A 50 -12.40 1.50 -5.42
CA ALA A 50 -13.25 0.99 -6.48
C ALA A 50 -13.21 1.95 -7.68
N ASP A 51 -13.15 1.40 -8.89
CA ASP A 51 -13.27 2.15 -10.15
C ASP A 51 -14.60 2.92 -10.27
#